data_AF-A0AAP0REM9-F1
#
_entry.id   AF-A0AAP0REM9-F1
#
_cell.length_a   1.000
_cell.length_b   1.000
_cell.length_c   1.000
_cell.angle_alpha   90.00
_cell.angle_beta   90.00
_cell.angle_gamma   90.00
#
_symmetry.space_group_name_H-M   'P 1'
#
loop_
_entity.id
_entity.type
_entity.pdbx_description
1 polymer ?
#
loop_
_entity_poly.entity_id
_entity_poly.type
_entity_poly.pdbx_seq_one_letter_code
_entity_poly.pdbx_strand_id
1 'polypeptide(L)'
;MWGKKLVEDDGRKVSFWVGRVFVSVDAFREKLREYVIQEGFDIVRVKNERTRVTVKCAGEGCRWRIHVAPTPESGTFVVRTLHDEHSCIRSTRNKNASSSWIAKKFASRIKNNPEMKLSGMRNELLEEYGVEVHPMRLYQAKRKCMDAI
;
A
#
# COMPACT_ATOMS: atom_id res chain seq x y z
N MET A 1 24.02 20.51 -9.64
CA MET A 1 24.21 20.20 -8.21
C MET A 1 22.84 20.15 -7.53
N TRP A 2 22.18 18.99 -7.51
CA TRP A 2 20.93 18.77 -6.77
C TRP A 2 21.12 17.47 -5.99
N GLY A 3 21.32 17.63 -4.69
CA GLY A 3 21.67 16.55 -3.77
C GLY A 3 20.58 15.50 -3.74
N LYS A 4 20.97 14.26 -4.05
CA LYS A 4 20.19 13.08 -3.69
C LYS A 4 20.03 13.11 -2.17
N LYS A 5 18.86 13.51 -1.66
CA LYS A 5 18.48 13.15 -0.30
C LYS A 5 18.34 11.63 -0.31
N LEU A 6 19.37 10.95 0.18
CA LEU A 6 19.25 9.59 0.67
C LEU A 6 18.30 9.71 1.87
N VAL A 7 17.01 9.44 1.63
CA VAL A 7 16.05 9.30 2.72
C VAL A 7 16.40 7.97 3.38
N GLU A 8 16.92 8.04 4.59
CA GLU A 8 17.20 6.88 5.43
C GLU A 8 15.90 6.05 5.57
N ASP A 9 16.01 4.77 5.23
CA ASP A 9 14.93 3.79 5.28
C ASP A 9 14.77 3.33 6.73
N ASP A 10 13.87 3.96 7.49
CA ASP A 10 13.40 3.47 8.80
C ASP A 10 12.58 2.16 8.67
N GLY A 11 12.54 1.53 7.49
CA GLY A 11 11.82 0.28 7.22
C GLY A 11 10.29 0.37 7.33
N ARG A 12 9.76 1.48 7.87
CA ARG A 12 8.34 1.72 8.12
C ARG A 12 7.68 2.63 7.10
N LYS A 13 8.42 3.58 6.52
CA LYS A 13 7.88 4.59 5.62
C LYS A 13 8.09 4.23 4.14
N VAL A 14 7.02 3.87 3.46
CA VAL A 14 6.98 3.65 2.02
C VAL A 14 6.95 4.99 1.29
N SER A 15 7.78 5.13 0.25
CA SER A 15 7.81 6.29 -0.64
C SER A 15 8.05 5.86 -2.09
N PHE A 16 7.79 6.75 -3.06
CA PHE A 16 8.11 6.54 -4.47
C PHE A 16 8.97 7.68 -5.01
N TRP A 17 9.73 7.39 -6.06
CA TRP A 17 10.47 8.40 -6.83
C TRP A 17 10.58 7.95 -8.28
N VAL A 18 10.73 8.92 -9.19
CA VAL A 18 10.95 8.66 -10.62
C VAL A 18 12.25 7.88 -10.79
N GLY A 19 12.23 6.85 -11.63
CA GLY A 19 13.36 5.95 -11.87
C GLY A 19 13.43 4.76 -10.93
N ARG A 20 12.58 4.66 -9.90
CA ARG A 20 12.49 3.44 -9.07
C ARG A 20 12.06 2.24 -9.92
N VAL A 21 12.82 1.15 -9.84
CA VAL A 21 12.57 -0.10 -10.57
C VAL A 21 11.96 -1.16 -9.65
N PHE A 22 11.03 -1.93 -10.20
CA PHE A 22 10.35 -3.07 -9.59
C PHE A 22 10.56 -4.31 -10.45
N VAL A 23 10.84 -5.44 -9.80
CA VAL A 23 11.05 -6.73 -10.47
C VAL A 23 9.81 -7.23 -11.23
N SER A 24 8.62 -6.81 -10.83
CA SER A 24 7.36 -7.14 -11.49
C SER A 24 6.28 -6.08 -11.22
N VAL A 25 5.22 -6.11 -12.02
CA VAL A 25 4.03 -5.26 -11.79
C VAL A 25 3.34 -5.57 -10.46
N ASP A 26 3.41 -6.81 -9.99
CA ASP A 26 2.77 -7.22 -8.75
C ASP A 26 3.57 -6.74 -7.53
N ALA A 27 4.91 -6.76 -7.61
CA ALA A 27 5.76 -6.11 -6.61
C ALA A 27 5.46 -4.60 -6.51
N PHE A 28 5.28 -3.93 -7.65
CA PHE A 28 4.83 -2.53 -7.67
C PHE A 28 3.45 -2.37 -7.01
N ARG A 29 2.46 -3.18 -7.36
CA ARG A 29 1.10 -3.11 -6.81
C ARG A 29 1.07 -3.37 -5.30
N GLU A 30 1.90 -4.27 -4.80
CA GLU A 30 2.07 -4.53 -3.37
C GLU A 30 2.65 -3.31 -2.66
N LYS A 31 3.73 -2.73 -3.19
CA LYS A 31 4.33 -1.54 -2.58
C LYS A 31 3.42 -0.32 -2.67
N LEU A 32 2.68 -0.17 -3.78
CA LEU A 32 1.68 0.87 -3.95
C LEU A 32 0.55 0.73 -2.92
N ARG A 33 0.11 -0.50 -2.63
CA ARG A 33 -0.89 -0.76 -1.59
C ARG A 33 -0.40 -0.27 -0.23
N GLU A 34 0.83 -0.55 0.15
CA GLU A 34 1.40 -0.09 1.42
C GLU A 34 1.44 1.44 1.49
N TYR A 35 1.94 2.09 0.43
CA TYR A 35 1.98 3.56 0.35
C TYR A 35 0.59 4.18 0.50
N VAL A 36 -0.40 3.67 -0.24
CA VAL A 36 -1.77 4.20 -0.23
C VAL A 36 -2.44 4.05 1.15
N ILE A 37 -2.14 2.97 1.87
CA ILE A 37 -2.60 2.76 3.26
C ILE A 37 -1.90 3.71 4.21
N GLN A 38 -0.56 3.83 4.11
CA GLN A 38 0.25 4.70 4.94
C GLN A 38 -0.15 6.17 4.80
N GLU A 39 -0.33 6.66 3.58
CA GLU A 39 -0.71 8.05 3.29
C GLU A 39 -2.22 8.29 3.49
N GLY A 40 -3.02 7.21 3.58
CA GLY A 40 -4.42 7.27 3.95
C GLY A 40 -5.30 7.88 2.85
N PHE A 41 -5.19 7.39 1.61
CA PHE A 41 -6.09 7.77 0.53
C PHE A 41 -6.58 6.53 -0.22
N ASP A 42 -7.58 6.70 -1.10
CA ASP A 42 -8.00 5.65 -2.03
C ASP A 42 -7.51 5.98 -3.44
N ILE A 43 -7.37 4.97 -4.28
CA ILE A 43 -6.84 5.11 -5.65
C ILE A 43 -7.84 4.70 -6.73
N VAL A 44 -7.73 5.35 -7.88
CA VAL A 44 -8.42 4.97 -9.12
C VAL A 44 -7.38 4.58 -10.17
N ARG A 45 -7.60 3.45 -10.84
CA ARG A 45 -6.81 3.03 -12.00
C ARG A 45 -7.31 3.79 -13.22
N VAL A 46 -6.46 4.63 -13.83
CA VAL A 46 -6.85 5.48 -14.96
C VAL A 46 -6.86 4.70 -16.27
N LYS A 47 -5.82 3.92 -16.51
CA LYS A 47 -5.71 2.97 -17.61
C LYS A 47 -4.96 1.75 -17.11
N ASN A 48 -5.52 0.58 -17.34
CA ASN A 48 -4.88 -0.72 -17.11
C ASN A 48 -4.60 -1.32 -18.48
N GLU A 49 -3.60 -0.77 -19.18
CA GLU A 49 -3.03 -1.45 -20.35
C GLU A 49 -2.30 -2.70 -19.85
N ARG A 50 -2.20 -3.75 -20.69
CA ARG A 50 -1.57 -5.02 -20.32
C ARG A 50 -0.19 -4.87 -19.64
N THR A 51 0.54 -3.80 -19.97
CA THR A 51 1.90 -3.57 -19.50
C THR A 51 2.11 -2.23 -18.78
N ARG A 52 1.13 -1.32 -18.72
CA ARG A 52 1.31 0.00 -18.09
C ARG A 52 0.30 0.23 -16.99
N VAL A 53 0.77 0.75 -15.86
CA VAL A 53 -0.06 1.03 -14.70
C VAL A 53 -0.05 2.52 -14.44
N THR A 54 -1.21 3.16 -14.63
CA THR A 54 -1.42 4.56 -14.23
C THR A 54 -2.46 4.62 -13.13
N VAL A 55 -2.08 5.20 -12.01
CA VAL A 55 -2.93 5.32 -10.83
C VAL A 55 -2.98 6.78 -10.41
N LYS A 56 -4.18 7.24 -10.03
CA LYS A 56 -4.38 8.56 -9.43
C LYS A 56 -5.10 8.42 -8.09
N CYS A 57 -5.01 9.46 -7.27
CA CYS A 57 -5.83 9.55 -6.07
C CYS A 57 -7.32 9.64 -6.47
N ALA A 58 -8.18 9.03 -5.67
CA ALA A 58 -9.63 9.05 -5.85
C ALA A 58 -10.29 10.37 -5.40
N GLY A 59 -9.58 11.18 -4.62
CA GLY A 59 -10.06 12.49 -4.18
C GLY A 59 -10.30 13.42 -5.38
N GLU A 60 -11.43 14.11 -5.36
CA GLU A 60 -11.80 15.05 -6.41
C GLU A 60 -10.77 16.18 -6.51
N GLY A 61 -10.34 16.50 -7.74
CA GLY A 61 -9.31 17.51 -7.99
C GLY A 61 -7.91 17.16 -7.47
N CYS A 62 -7.68 15.97 -6.90
CA CYS A 62 -6.38 15.61 -6.35
C CYS A 62 -5.33 15.44 -7.46
N ARG A 63 -4.18 16.11 -7.28
CA ARG A 63 -3.07 16.09 -8.26
C ARG A 63 -2.23 14.83 -8.20
N TRP A 64 -2.32 14.06 -7.11
CA TRP A 64 -1.47 12.89 -6.92
C TRP A 64 -1.68 11.84 -8.01
N ARG A 65 -0.59 11.44 -8.66
CA ARG A 65 -0.60 10.50 -9.78
C ARG A 65 0.75 9.82 -9.95
N ILE A 66 0.71 8.52 -10.24
CA ILE A 66 1.90 7.72 -10.56
C ILE A 66 1.70 6.96 -11.88
N HIS A 67 2.74 6.93 -12.71
CA HIS A 67 2.80 6.13 -13.93
C HIS A 67 4.00 5.19 -13.88
N VAL A 68 3.72 3.90 -14.12
CA VAL A 68 4.72 2.84 -14.18
C VAL A 68 4.57 2.11 -15.51
N ALA A 69 5.70 1.86 -16.16
CA ALA A 69 5.79 1.22 -17.46
C ALA A 69 6.90 0.14 -17.44
N PRO A 70 6.84 -0.87 -18.32
CA PRO A 70 7.87 -1.89 -18.35
C PRO A 70 9.17 -1.28 -18.89
N THR A 71 10.30 -1.87 -18.53
CA THR A 71 11.56 -1.61 -19.21
C THR A 71 11.66 -2.51 -20.45
N PRO A 72 12.27 -2.05 -21.55
CA PRO A 72 12.38 -2.86 -22.77
C PRO A 72 13.20 -4.15 -22.58
N GLU A 73 14.14 -4.15 -21.63
CA GLU A 73 15.24 -5.12 -21.59
C GLU A 73 15.07 -6.22 -20.53
N SER A 74 14.21 -6.07 -19.53
CA SER A 74 14.28 -6.95 -18.34
C SER A 74 12.96 -7.41 -17.73
N GLY A 75 11.80 -7.17 -18.37
CA GLY A 75 10.50 -7.52 -17.77
C GLY A 75 10.21 -6.80 -16.44
N THR A 76 11.09 -5.88 -16.03
CA THR A 76 10.96 -5.03 -14.86
C THR A 76 10.10 -3.82 -15.19
N PHE A 77 9.68 -3.11 -14.14
CA PHE A 77 8.78 -1.98 -14.22
C PHE A 77 9.41 -0.78 -13.56
N VAL A 78 9.37 0.38 -14.21
CA VAL A 78 9.99 1.61 -13.68
C VAL A 78 8.96 2.72 -13.54
N VAL A 79 9.06 3.47 -12.44
CA VAL A 79 8.28 4.69 -12.24
C VAL A 79 8.76 5.75 -13.23
N ARG A 80 7.93 6.05 -14.24
CA ARG A 80 8.24 7.02 -15.30
C ARG A 80 7.86 8.44 -14.90
N THR A 81 6.71 8.58 -14.25
CA THR A 81 6.24 9.88 -13.74
C THR A 81 5.61 9.71 -12.37
N LEU A 82 5.81 10.72 -11.53
CA LEU A 82 5.23 10.83 -10.20
C LEU A 82 4.90 12.30 -9.95
N HIS A 83 3.63 12.59 -9.75
CA HIS A 83 3.16 13.84 -9.15
C HIS A 83 2.81 13.53 -7.70
N ASP A 84 3.73 13.86 -6.78
CA ASP A 84 3.64 13.49 -5.36
C ASP A 84 2.97 14.57 -4.50
N GLU A 85 1.95 15.22 -5.06
CA GLU A 85 1.21 16.29 -4.38
C GLU A 85 -0.23 15.88 -4.13
N HIS A 86 -0.59 15.74 -2.86
CA HIS A 86 -1.97 15.55 -2.44
C HIS A 86 -2.64 16.90 -2.16
N SER A 87 -3.85 17.09 -2.70
CA SER A 87 -4.79 18.15 -2.29
C SER A 87 -6.07 17.57 -1.67
N CYS A 88 -6.09 16.25 -1.44
CA CYS A 88 -7.19 15.54 -0.79
C CYS A 88 -6.99 15.44 0.72
N ILE A 89 -8.08 15.27 1.45
CA ILE A 89 -8.05 14.98 2.89
C ILE A 89 -7.77 13.48 3.08
N ARG A 90 -6.96 13.16 4.11
CA ARG A 90 -6.70 11.79 4.53
C ARG A 90 -8.00 11.10 4.96
N SER A 91 -8.21 9.87 4.50
CA SER A 91 -9.33 9.00 4.89
C SER A 91 -8.84 7.89 5.83
N THR A 92 -9.54 7.71 6.96
CA THR A 92 -9.34 6.55 7.85
C THR A 92 -9.93 5.27 7.24
N ARG A 93 -10.90 5.40 6.34
CA ARG A 93 -11.49 4.28 5.61
C ARG A 93 -10.71 4.04 4.33
N ASN A 94 -9.93 2.96 4.31
CA ASN A 94 -9.12 2.58 3.15
C ASN A 94 -9.57 1.23 2.59
N LYS A 95 -10.01 1.20 1.32
CA LYS A 95 -10.44 -0.06 0.67
C LYS A 95 -9.24 -0.99 0.40
N ASN A 96 -8.04 -0.45 0.38
CA ASN A 96 -6.81 -1.19 0.11
C ASN A 96 -6.32 -2.01 1.31
N ALA A 97 -6.77 -1.69 2.53
CA ALA A 97 -6.59 -2.50 3.74
C ALA A 97 -7.52 -3.73 3.72
N SER A 98 -7.23 -4.68 2.82
CA SER A 98 -8.00 -5.91 2.61
C SER A 98 -7.71 -6.94 3.70
N SER A 99 -8.57 -7.96 3.85
CA SER A 99 -8.31 -9.05 4.81
C SER A 99 -7.00 -9.79 4.52
N SER A 100 -6.60 -9.92 3.26
CA SER A 100 -5.29 -10.49 2.90
C SER A 100 -4.11 -9.60 3.32
N TRP A 101 -4.22 -8.28 3.17
CA TRP A 101 -3.17 -7.36 3.61
C TRP A 101 -3.04 -7.38 5.14
N ILE A 102 -4.16 -7.34 5.86
CA ILE A 102 -4.19 -7.44 7.32
C ILE A 102 -3.58 -8.77 7.76
N ALA A 103 -3.97 -9.89 7.13
CA ALA A 103 -3.41 -11.20 7.45
C ALA A 103 -1.88 -11.23 7.31
N LYS A 104 -1.32 -10.63 6.24
CA LYS A 104 0.14 -10.51 6.08
C LYS A 104 0.79 -9.72 7.22
N LYS A 105 0.19 -8.60 7.65
CA LYS A 105 0.73 -7.75 8.74
C LYS A 105 0.64 -8.41 10.12
N PHE A 106 -0.37 -9.26 10.33
CA PHE A 106 -0.61 -9.93 11.60
C PHE A 106 -0.13 -11.39 11.65
N ALA A 107 0.41 -11.95 10.55
CA ALA A 107 0.78 -13.36 10.47
C ALA A 107 1.67 -13.82 11.63
N SER A 108 2.79 -13.13 11.87
CA SER A 108 3.71 -13.46 12.98
C SER A 108 3.07 -13.25 14.35
N ARG A 109 2.26 -12.19 14.51
CA ARG A 109 1.59 -11.85 15.77
C ARG A 109 0.56 -12.92 16.16
N ILE A 110 -0.25 -13.36 15.20
CA ILE A 110 -1.28 -14.38 15.40
C ILE A 110 -0.64 -15.76 15.59
N LYS A 111 0.44 -16.07 14.87
CA LYS A 111 1.22 -17.30 15.08
C LYS A 111 1.74 -17.40 16.52
N ASN A 112 2.21 -16.29 17.08
CA ASN A 112 2.76 -16.24 18.45
C ASN A 112 1.67 -16.09 19.53
N ASN A 113 0.51 -15.52 19.18
CA ASN A 113 -0.63 -15.35 20.07
C ASN A 113 -1.96 -15.60 19.33
N PRO A 114 -2.37 -16.87 19.19
CA PRO A 114 -3.60 -17.23 18.48
C PRO A 114 -4.87 -16.63 19.11
N GLU A 115 -4.84 -16.33 20.41
CA GLU A 115 -5.95 -15.75 21.18
C GLU A 115 -6.07 -14.21 21.04
N MET A 116 -5.24 -13.58 20.22
CA MET A 116 -5.31 -12.13 19.96
C MET A 116 -6.74 -11.69 19.60
N LYS A 117 -7.28 -10.73 20.36
CA LYS A 117 -8.63 -10.21 20.16
C LYS A 117 -8.72 -9.31 18.93
N LEU A 118 -9.86 -9.32 18.26
CA LEU A 118 -10.12 -8.42 17.12
C LEU A 118 -10.03 -6.93 17.50
N SER A 119 -10.32 -6.58 18.76
CA SER A 119 -10.13 -5.22 19.29
C SER A 119 -8.66 -4.81 19.30
N GLY A 120 -7.76 -5.72 19.70
CA GLY A 120 -6.31 -5.48 19.64
C GLY A 120 -5.85 -5.24 18.21
N MET A 121 -6.26 -6.11 17.28
CA MET A 121 -5.95 -5.93 15.86
C MET A 121 -6.46 -4.59 15.31
N ARG A 122 -7.65 -4.15 15.72
CA ARG A 122 -8.21 -2.87 15.31
C ARG A 122 -7.37 -1.70 15.84
N ASN A 123 -7.01 -1.72 17.12
CA ASN A 123 -6.25 -0.63 17.74
C ASN A 123 -4.88 -0.51 17.10
N GLU A 124 -4.17 -1.63 16.89
CA GLU A 124 -2.87 -1.62 16.19
C GLU A 124 -2.97 -1.03 14.77
N LEU A 125 -4.02 -1.36 14.01
CA LEU A 125 -4.22 -0.80 12.68
C LEU A 125 -4.52 0.71 12.69
N LEU A 126 -5.24 1.17 13.72
CA LEU A 126 -5.53 2.59 13.89
C LEU A 126 -4.27 3.36 14.32
N GLU A 127 -3.49 2.81 15.25
CA GLU A 127 -2.27 3.44 15.77
C GLU A 127 -1.14 3.46 14.74
N GLU A 128 -0.87 2.33 14.07
CA GLU A 128 0.28 2.19 13.16
C GLU A 128 -0.02 2.76 11.75
N TYR A 129 -1.26 2.66 11.28
CA TYR A 129 -1.63 3.02 9.91
C TYR A 129 -2.71 4.10 9.81
N GLY A 130 -3.36 4.49 10.91
CA GLY A 130 -4.50 5.41 10.87
C GLY A 130 -5.70 4.84 10.12
N VAL A 131 -5.85 3.51 10.09
CA VAL A 131 -6.89 2.82 9.31
C VAL A 131 -7.94 2.17 10.20
N GLU A 132 -9.19 2.55 9.98
CA GLU A 132 -10.34 1.91 10.58
C GLU A 132 -10.81 0.73 9.73
N VAL A 133 -11.02 -0.41 10.39
CA VAL A 133 -11.44 -1.65 9.72
C VAL A 133 -12.69 -2.23 10.36
N HIS A 134 -13.65 -2.57 9.49
CA HIS A 134 -14.87 -3.25 9.88
C HIS A 134 -14.57 -4.62 10.52
N PRO A 135 -15.21 -5.00 11.65
CA PRO A 135 -14.86 -6.21 12.40
C PRO A 135 -14.92 -7.51 11.58
N MET A 136 -15.88 -7.63 10.65
CA MET A 136 -15.95 -8.79 9.73
C MET A 136 -14.65 -8.98 8.92
N ARG A 137 -13.98 -7.90 8.51
CA ARG A 137 -12.73 -7.98 7.75
C ARG A 137 -11.56 -8.43 8.64
N LEU A 138 -11.55 -8.02 9.91
CA LEU A 138 -10.58 -8.49 10.91
C LEU A 138 -10.77 -9.97 11.20
N TYR A 139 -12.01 -10.43 11.36
CA TYR A 139 -12.32 -11.85 11.54
C TYR A 139 -11.82 -12.68 10.34
N GLN A 140 -12.11 -12.26 9.11
CA GLN A 140 -11.60 -12.92 7.90
C GLN A 140 -10.07 -12.94 7.84
N ALA A 141 -9.41 -11.84 8.23
CA ALA A 141 -7.95 -11.77 8.26
C ALA A 141 -7.38 -12.74 9.30
N LYS A 142 -7.94 -12.77 10.51
CA LYS A 142 -7.53 -13.69 11.57
C LYS A 142 -7.69 -15.14 11.14
N ARG A 143 -8.84 -15.50 10.54
CA ARG A 143 -9.07 -16.86 10.02
C ARG A 143 -8.02 -17.26 8.99
N LYS A 144 -7.67 -16.38 8.04
CA LYS A 144 -6.59 -16.65 7.06
C LYS A 144 -5.23 -16.89 7.72
N CYS A 145 -4.92 -16.20 8.82
CA CYS A 145 -3.69 -16.47 9.56
C CYS A 145 -3.74 -17.84 10.23
N MET A 146 -4.86 -18.17 10.88
CA MET A 146 -5.04 -19.46 11.57
C MET A 146 -5.04 -20.65 10.60
N ASP A 147 -5.65 -20.51 9.42
CA ASP A 147 -5.66 -21.52 8.36
C ASP A 147 -4.25 -21.79 7.77
N ALA A 148 -3.28 -20.91 8.04
CA ALA A 148 -1.91 -20.97 7.54
C ALA A 148 -0.87 -21.37 8.60
N ILE A 149 -1.30 -21.68 9.83
CA ILE A 149 -0.49 -22.22 10.94
C ILE A 149 -0.49 -23.74 10.85
#